data_AF-A0A916BEV9-F1
#
_entry.id   AF-A0A916BEV9-F1
#
_cell.length_a   1.000
_cell.length_b   1.000
_cell.length_c   1.000
_cell.angle_alpha   90.00
_cell.angle_beta   90.00
_cell.angle_gamma   90.00
#
_symmetry.space_group_name_H-M   'P 1'
#
loop_
_entity.id
_entity.type
_entity.pdbx_description
1 polymer ?
#
loop_
_entity_poly.entity_id
_entity_poly.type
_entity_poly.pdbx_seq_one_letter_code
_entity_poly.pdbx_strand_id
1 'polypeptide(L)'
;MKKESNSMLVENDVAQYVRKAVEDYFNDLDGEDPSCAVYDMVMNCVEKPLIEAVLKHACGNQTRAAELLGLNRNTLRKKIQQHRFPGTDLKMRVPARSERKVSQKVKFVNTNDEKNI
;
A
#
# COMPACT_ATOMS: atom_id res chain seq x y z
N MET A 1 21.82 28.08 26.66
CA MET A 1 21.67 26.67 26.23
C MET A 1 20.20 26.29 26.37
N LYS A 2 19.48 26.20 25.25
CA LYS A 2 18.13 25.63 25.22
C LYS A 2 18.15 24.51 24.19
N LYS A 3 18.36 23.27 24.65
CA LYS A 3 18.00 22.07 23.90
C LYS A 3 16.72 21.56 24.54
N GLU A 4 15.60 22.15 24.15
CA GLU A 4 14.29 21.64 24.55
C GLU A 4 13.72 20.83 23.38
N SER A 5 13.72 19.51 23.62
CA SER A 5 12.64 18.60 23.26
C SER A 5 12.27 18.55 21.78
N ASN A 6 13.07 17.80 21.02
CA ASN A 6 12.61 17.22 19.76
C ASN A 6 11.50 16.20 20.09
N SER A 7 10.24 16.65 20.03
CA SER A 7 9.07 15.80 20.22
C SER A 7 9.18 14.63 19.25
N MET A 8 9.23 13.41 19.79
CA MET A 8 9.23 12.16 19.03
C MET A 8 8.07 12.15 18.03
N LEU A 9 8.37 12.47 16.77
CA LEU A 9 7.66 11.86 15.66
C LEU A 9 8.17 10.42 15.65
N VAL A 10 7.48 9.54 16.38
CA VAL A 10 7.65 8.11 16.21
C VAL A 10 7.32 7.85 14.74
N GLU A 11 8.37 7.67 13.97
CA GLU A 11 8.25 7.39 12.57
C GLU A 11 7.45 6.10 12.38
N ASN A 12 6.49 6.12 11.46
CA ASN A 12 5.70 4.93 11.15
C ASN A 12 6.62 3.81 10.65
N ASP A 13 6.37 2.57 11.08
CA ASP A 13 7.14 1.38 10.70
C ASP A 13 7.45 1.31 9.20
N VAL A 14 6.49 1.65 8.34
CA VAL A 14 6.67 1.67 6.88
C VAL A 14 7.79 2.62 6.46
N ALA A 15 7.86 3.80 7.05
CA ALA A 15 8.91 4.77 6.74
C ALA A 15 10.29 4.31 7.26
N GLN A 16 10.33 3.64 8.42
CA GLN A 16 11.55 3.00 8.92
C GLN A 16 12.05 1.91 7.97
N TYR A 17 11.15 1.03 7.50
CA TYR A 17 11.50 -0.02 6.54
C TYR A 17 11.98 0.53 5.20
N VAL A 18 11.32 1.57 4.68
CA VAL A 18 11.74 2.22 3.43
C VAL A 18 13.12 2.85 3.58
N ARG A 19 13.40 3.57 4.68
CA ARG A 19 14.74 4.12 4.92
C ARG A 19 15.79 3.03 4.93
N LYS A 20 15.57 1.98 5.74
CA LYS A 20 16.52 0.88 5.86
C LYS A 20 16.80 0.24 4.50
N ALA A 21 15.77 -0.06 3.72
CA ALA A 21 15.93 -0.68 2.40
C ALA A 21 16.72 0.21 1.41
N VAL A 22 16.54 1.53 1.48
CA VAL A 22 17.27 2.48 0.64
C VAL A 22 18.73 2.63 1.10
N GLU A 23 18.98 2.67 2.41
CA GLU A 23 20.34 2.67 2.97
C GLU A 23 21.11 1.40 2.60
N ASP A 24 20.47 0.23 2.75
CA ASP A 24 21.03 -1.06 2.35
C ASP A 24 21.37 -1.05 0.83
N TYR A 25 20.47 -0.54 -0.02
CA TYR A 25 20.73 -0.38 -1.45
C TYR A 25 21.95 0.51 -1.77
N PHE A 26 22.12 1.63 -1.06
CA PHE A 26 23.28 2.49 -1.26
C PHE A 26 24.58 1.87 -0.74
N ASN A 27 24.51 1.07 0.32
CA ASN A 27 25.67 0.31 0.80
C ASN A 27 26.10 -0.76 -0.21
N ASP A 28 25.14 -1.43 -0.85
CA ASP A 28 25.40 -2.46 -1.87
C ASP A 28 25.99 -1.90 -3.17
N LEU A 29 25.82 -0.60 -3.44
CA LEU A 29 26.41 0.06 -4.60
C LEU A 29 27.93 0.28 -4.48
N ASP A 30 28.51 0.12 -3.29
CA ASP A 30 29.97 0.21 -3.04
C ASP A 30 30.61 1.51 -3.61
N GLY A 31 29.85 2.60 -3.67
CA GLY A 31 30.29 3.90 -4.18
C GLY A 31 30.09 4.13 -5.68
N GLU A 32 29.46 3.20 -6.41
CA GLU A 32 28.99 3.42 -7.77
C GLU A 32 27.68 4.24 -7.80
N ASP A 33 27.54 5.09 -8.81
CA ASP A 33 26.29 5.81 -9.02
C ASP A 33 25.16 4.83 -9.42
N PRO A 34 23.93 5.01 -8.91
CA PRO A 34 22.80 4.19 -9.30
C PRO A 34 22.59 4.28 -10.82
N SER A 35 22.56 3.12 -11.49
CA SER A 35 22.33 3.04 -12.94
C SER A 35 20.90 3.44 -13.36
N CYS A 36 19.99 3.63 -12.40
CA CYS A 36 18.61 3.99 -12.63
C CYS A 36 18.12 5.07 -11.66
N ALA A 37 17.00 5.72 -12.02
CA ALA A 37 16.37 6.70 -11.15
C ALA A 37 15.81 6.04 -9.88
N VAL A 38 16.50 6.25 -8.75
CA VAL A 38 16.14 5.66 -7.43
C VAL A 38 14.71 6.01 -7.03
N TYR A 39 14.24 7.22 -7.34
CA TYR A 39 12.86 7.64 -7.08
C TYR A 39 11.85 6.71 -7.74
N ASP A 40 11.99 6.45 -9.05
CA ASP A 40 11.08 5.58 -9.78
C ASP A 40 11.17 4.13 -9.31
N MET A 41 12.38 3.65 -8.98
CA MET A 41 12.59 2.32 -8.42
C MET A 41 11.80 2.15 -7.11
N VAL A 42 12.01 3.05 -6.14
CA VAL A 42 11.34 2.98 -4.84
C VAL A 42 9.83 3.16 -4.98
N MET A 43 9.38 4.13 -5.77
CA MET A 43 7.95 4.35 -5.99
C MET A 43 7.28 3.15 -6.64
N ASN A 44 7.92 2.48 -7.61
CA ASN A 44 7.37 1.27 -8.20
C ASN A 44 7.26 0.11 -7.18
N CYS A 45 8.25 -0.02 -6.29
CA CYS A 45 8.22 -1.01 -5.21
C CYS A 45 7.11 -0.77 -4.18
N VAL A 46 6.77 0.50 -3.89
CA VAL A 46 5.77 0.84 -2.87
C VAL A 46 4.36 0.95 -3.46
N GLU A 47 4.21 1.58 -4.62
CA GLU A 47 2.88 1.82 -5.22
C GLU A 47 2.17 0.54 -5.63
N LYS A 48 2.90 -0.43 -6.19
CA LYS A 48 2.33 -1.69 -6.66
C LYS A 48 1.64 -2.48 -5.52
N PRO A 49 2.30 -2.83 -4.40
CA PRO A 49 1.66 -3.55 -3.30
C PRO A 49 0.56 -2.73 -2.61
N LEU A 50 0.70 -1.40 -2.55
CA LEU A 50 -0.34 -0.52 -2.01
C LEU A 50 -1.64 -0.63 -2.83
N ILE A 51 -1.54 -0.47 -4.15
CA ILE A 51 -2.69 -0.55 -5.06
C ILE A 51 -3.30 -1.95 -5.03
N GLU A 52 -2.47 -3.00 -4.98
CA GLU A 52 -2.94 -4.40 -4.91
C GLU A 52 -3.73 -4.68 -3.63
N ALA A 53 -3.19 -4.28 -2.48
CA ALA A 53 -3.84 -4.46 -1.18
C ALA A 53 -5.21 -3.75 -1.15
N VAL A 54 -5.28 -2.52 -1.66
CA VAL A 54 -6.54 -1.77 -1.70
C VAL A 54 -7.53 -2.35 -2.72
N LEU A 55 -7.08 -2.78 -3.89
CA LEU A 55 -7.95 -3.44 -4.87
C LEU A 55 -8.51 -4.75 -4.32
N LYS A 56 -7.69 -5.54 -3.61
CA LYS A 56 -8.13 -6.76 -2.94
C LYS A 56 -9.16 -6.44 -1.85
N HIS A 57 -8.90 -5.42 -1.03
CA HIS A 57 -9.86 -4.95 -0.02
C HIS A 57 -11.17 -4.46 -0.65
N ALA A 58 -11.11 -3.80 -1.81
CA ALA A 58 -12.26 -3.34 -2.58
C ALA A 58 -12.92 -4.45 -3.44
N CYS A 59 -12.46 -5.71 -3.35
CA CYS A 59 -12.94 -6.84 -4.17
C CYS A 59 -12.91 -6.54 -5.68
N GLY A 60 -11.86 -5.86 -6.15
CA GLY A 60 -11.70 -5.44 -7.55
C GLY A 60 -12.54 -4.24 -7.98
N ASN A 61 -13.32 -3.62 -7.07
CA ASN A 61 -14.07 -2.40 -7.39
C ASN A 61 -13.12 -1.19 -7.44
N GLN A 62 -12.72 -0.81 -8.65
CA GLN A 62 -11.79 0.30 -8.89
C GLN A 62 -12.33 1.65 -8.40
N THR A 63 -13.64 1.90 -8.44
CA THR A 63 -14.19 3.17 -7.92
C THR A 63 -14.00 3.26 -6.42
N ARG A 64 -14.35 2.19 -5.69
CA ARG A 64 -14.14 2.12 -4.24
C ARG A 64 -12.66 2.13 -3.86
N ALA A 65 -11.81 1.46 -4.63
CA ALA A 65 -10.37 1.50 -4.42
C ALA A 65 -9.79 2.90 -4.63
N ALA A 66 -10.27 3.64 -5.64
CA ALA A 66 -9.85 5.01 -5.91
C ALA A 66 -10.27 5.95 -4.77
N GLU A 67 -11.48 5.78 -4.23
CA GLU A 67 -11.96 6.51 -3.04
C GLU A 67 -11.08 6.23 -1.81
N LEU A 68 -10.76 4.96 -1.54
CA LEU A 68 -9.89 4.57 -0.41
C LEU A 68 -8.46 5.10 -0.54
N LEU A 69 -7.94 5.17 -1.77
CA LEU A 69 -6.61 5.72 -2.07
C LEU A 69 -6.61 7.25 -2.14
N GLY A 70 -7.78 7.91 -2.16
CA GLY A 70 -7.89 9.36 -2.39
C GLY A 70 -7.45 9.78 -3.80
N LEU A 71 -7.51 8.87 -4.78
CA LEU A 71 -7.08 9.12 -6.16
C LEU A 71 -8.28 9.33 -7.08
N ASN A 72 -8.07 10.10 -8.15
CA ASN A 72 -9.00 10.07 -9.27
C ASN A 72 -9.01 8.67 -9.89
N ARG A 73 -10.19 8.11 -10.18
CA ARG A 73 -10.37 6.81 -10.84
C ARG A 73 -9.53 6.68 -12.12
N ASN A 74 -9.43 7.74 -12.92
CA ASN A 74 -8.64 7.74 -14.15
C ASN A 74 -7.14 7.56 -13.86
N THR A 75 -6.66 8.18 -12.77
CA THR A 75 -5.28 8.01 -12.30
C THR A 75 -5.04 6.59 -11.81
N LEU A 76 -5.95 6.03 -11.00
CA LEU A 76 -5.84 4.65 -10.54
C LEU A 76 -5.80 3.67 -11.73
N ARG A 77 -6.67 3.86 -12.72
CA ARG A 77 -6.68 3.02 -13.93
C ARG A 77 -5.35 3.07 -14.69
N LYS A 78 -4.75 4.26 -14.85
CA LYS A 78 -3.43 4.42 -15.46
C LYS A 78 -2.35 3.71 -14.64
N LYS A 79 -2.34 3.87 -13.31
CA LYS A 79 -1.39 3.19 -12.42
C LYS A 79 -1.52 1.67 -12.47
N ILE A 80 -2.74 1.13 -12.53
CA ILE A 80 -2.99 -0.31 -12.71
C ILE A 80 -2.39 -0.82 -14.02
N GLN A 81 -2.51 -0.05 -15.11
CA GLN A 81 -1.94 -0.40 -16.39
C GLN A 81 -0.40 -0.32 -16.40
N GLN A 82 0.17 0.68 -15.74
CA GLN A 82 1.63 0.90 -15.64
C GLN A 82 2.32 -0.22 -14.87
N HIS A 83 1.78 -0.62 -13.72
CA HIS A 83 2.38 -1.64 -12.85
C HIS A 83 2.22 -3.08 -13.38
N ARG A 84 1.66 -3.23 -14.59
CA ARG A 84 1.40 -4.51 -15.30
C ARG A 84 1.14 -5.64 -14.30
N PHE A 85 0.08 -5.54 -13.51
CA PHE A 85 -0.34 -6.63 -12.62
C PHE A 85 -0.47 -7.90 -13.48
N PRO A 86 0.51 -8.83 -13.43
CA PRO A 86 0.56 -9.96 -14.34
C PRO A 86 -0.52 -10.91 -13.86
N GLY A 87 -1.69 -10.87 -14.50
CA GLY A 87 -2.87 -11.56 -13.99
C GLY A 87 -4.06 -10.67 -13.69
N THR A 88 -4.27 -9.53 -14.37
CA THR A 88 -5.65 -9.00 -14.57
C THR A 88 -6.54 -9.91 -15.43
N ASP A 89 -6.14 -11.17 -15.60
CA ASP A 89 -7.02 -12.34 -15.75
C ASP A 89 -7.56 -12.83 -14.39
N LEU A 90 -7.66 -11.92 -13.41
CA LEU A 90 -8.50 -12.08 -12.24
C LEU A 90 -9.93 -12.28 -12.76
N LYS A 91 -10.29 -13.55 -12.96
CA LYS A 91 -11.59 -14.12 -12.61
C LYS A 91 -11.91 -13.90 -11.11
N MET A 92 -11.59 -12.73 -10.56
CA MET A 92 -12.30 -12.17 -9.42
C MET A 92 -13.69 -11.91 -9.94
N ARG A 93 -14.54 -12.93 -9.83
CA ARG A 93 -16.00 -12.85 -9.99
C ARG A 93 -16.42 -11.60 -9.23
N VAL A 94 -16.65 -10.50 -9.95
CA VAL A 94 -17.33 -9.34 -9.37
C VAL A 94 -18.69 -9.88 -8.95
N PRO A 95 -18.99 -9.96 -7.64
CA PRO A 95 -20.24 -10.53 -7.21
C PRO A 95 -21.37 -9.77 -7.88
N ALA A 96 -22.36 -10.51 -8.39
CA ALA A 96 -23.51 -9.93 -9.06
C ALA A 96 -24.14 -8.87 -8.14
N ARG A 97 -24.79 -7.85 -8.69
CA ARG A 97 -25.35 -6.74 -7.89
C ARG A 97 -26.23 -7.24 -6.71
N SER A 98 -26.84 -8.42 -6.87
CA SER A 98 -27.60 -9.15 -5.84
C SER A 98 -26.73 -9.70 -4.68
N GLU A 99 -25.49 -10.10 -4.93
CA GLU A 99 -24.57 -10.71 -3.96
C GLU A 99 -23.86 -9.67 -3.08
N ARG A 100 -23.85 -8.39 -3.48
CA ARG A 100 -23.15 -7.31 -2.76
C ARG A 100 -23.77 -6.94 -1.41
N LYS A 101 -25.01 -7.33 -1.15
CA LYS A 101 -25.69 -7.05 0.14
C LYS A 101 -25.32 -8.03 1.26
N VAL A 102 -24.55 -9.08 0.99
CA VAL A 102 -24.20 -10.10 2.02
C VAL A 102 -22.87 -9.78 2.73
N SER A 103 -22.05 -8.87 2.21
CA SER A 103 -20.67 -8.67 2.69
C SER A 103 -20.45 -7.46 3.62
N GLN A 104 -21.51 -6.87 4.18
CA GLN A 104 -21.40 -5.84 5.23
C GLN A 104 -21.44 -6.41 6.65
N LYS A 105 -21.46 -7.73 6.81
CA LYS A 105 -21.41 -8.43 8.11
C LYS A 105 -20.26 -9.43 8.17
N VAL A 106 -19.10 -9.07 7.65
CA VAL A 106 -17.86 -9.77 8.01
C VAL A 106 -17.35 -9.08 9.27
N LYS A 107 -17.44 -9.84 10.38
CA LYS A 107 -17.11 -9.45 11.73
C LYS A 107 -15.79 -8.69 11.76
N PHE A 108 -15.81 -7.46 12.26
CA PHE A 108 -14.67 -6.93 12.99
C PHE A 108 -14.41 -7.91 14.13
N VAL A 109 -13.42 -8.79 13.97
CA VAL A 109 -12.83 -9.45 15.13
C VAL A 109 -11.99 -8.35 15.77
N ASN A 110 -12.57 -7.70 16.78
CA ASN A 110 -11.86 -6.81 17.67
C ASN A 110 -10.82 -7.68 18.39
N THR A 111 -9.57 -7.61 17.96
CA THR A 111 -8.44 -7.93 18.83
C THR A 111 -8.31 -6.78 19.82
N ASN A 112 -9.07 -6.85 20.91
CA ASN A 112 -8.75 -6.34 22.26
C ASN A 112 -10.00 -6.47 23.16
N ASP A 113 -9.73 -6.83 24.42
CA ASP A 113 -10.62 -7.29 25.51
C ASP A 113 -10.83 -8.81 25.48
N GLU A 114 -10.39 -9.64 26.44
CA GLU A 114 -10.27 -9.41 27.88
C GLU A 114 -9.08 -10.20 28.49
N LYS A 115 -8.30 -9.51 29.32
CA LYS A 115 -7.75 -10.12 30.53
C LYS A 115 -8.91 -10.33 31.49
N ASN A 116 -9.31 -11.57 31.78
CA ASN A 116 -9.73 -11.99 33.12
C ASN A 116 -9.98 -13.50 33.18
N ILE A 117 -9.62 -14.09 34.32
CA ILE A 117 -9.65 -15.50 34.72
C ILE A 117 -8.37 -16.27 34.37
#